data_AF-S4XTQ5-F1
#
_entry.id   AF-S4XTQ5-F1
#
_cell.length_a   1.000
_cell.length_b   1.000
_cell.length_c   1.000
_cell.angle_alpha   90.00
_cell.angle_beta   90.00
_cell.angle_gamma   90.00
#
_symmetry.space_group_name_H-M   'P 1'
#
loop_
_entity.id
_entity.type
_entity.pdbx_description
1 polymer ?
#
loop_
_entity_poly.entity_id
_entity_poly.type
_entity_poly.pdbx_seq_one_letter_code
_entity_poly.pdbx_strand_id
1 'polypeptide(L)'
;MLVVMTYKLDELAGEAGVAPRTVRYYVQRGLLPAPEFRGKDTSYGREHLVRLRAIKVLQQAHLPLEEIQARLAGAGLDEIERIAAGAPPAAKAGTCAGPAEAAAASTPAAGAPRGARWERVEIADGVELHVRGDAPERSRRIALDIESRYATLAPKGSR
;
A
#
# COMPACT_ATOMS: atom_id res chain seq x y z
N MET A 1 -5.29 9.07 15.76
CA MET A 1 -6.52 8.82 14.97
C MET A 1 -6.12 8.79 13.49
N LEU A 2 -6.00 7.60 12.89
CA LEU A 2 -5.69 7.50 11.46
C LEU A 2 -6.95 7.86 10.69
N VAL A 3 -6.99 9.04 10.09
CA VAL A 3 -8.05 9.43 9.16
C VAL A 3 -7.78 8.68 7.86
N VAL A 4 -8.57 7.66 7.56
CA VAL A 4 -8.56 7.01 6.26
C VAL A 4 -9.16 8.01 5.28
N MET A 5 -8.35 8.52 4.34
CA MET A 5 -8.83 9.44 3.31
C MET A 5 -9.78 8.70 2.37
N THR A 6 -11.06 9.02 2.44
CA THR A 6 -12.11 8.50 1.59
C THR A 6 -12.63 9.60 0.65
N TYR A 7 -13.02 9.20 -0.55
CA TYR A 7 -13.52 10.06 -1.61
C TYR A 7 -14.91 9.59 -2.02
N LYS A 8 -15.80 10.52 -2.36
CA LYS A 8 -16.99 10.21 -3.15
C LYS A 8 -16.58 9.97 -4.61
N LEU A 9 -17.49 9.39 -5.40
CA LEU A 9 -17.24 9.07 -6.81
C LEU A 9 -16.77 10.28 -7.61
N ASP A 10 -17.45 11.42 -7.45
CA ASP A 10 -17.17 12.64 -8.23
C ASP A 10 -15.85 13.28 -7.81
N GLU A 11 -15.54 13.27 -6.51
CA GLU A 11 -14.25 13.74 -5.97
C GLU A 11 -13.10 12.88 -6.48
N LEU A 12 -13.23 11.55 -6.42
CA LEU A 12 -12.23 10.62 -6.94
C LEU A 12 -11.99 10.85 -8.44
N ALA A 13 -13.07 11.00 -9.21
CA ALA A 13 -13.02 11.23 -10.63
C ALA A 13 -12.30 12.56 -10.96
N GLY A 14 -12.60 13.63 -10.23
CA GLY A 14 -11.93 14.92 -10.34
C GLY A 14 -10.44 14.84 -10.02
N GLU A 15 -10.08 14.23 -8.89
CA GLU A 15 -8.69 14.05 -8.43
C GLU A 15 -7.83 13.17 -9.35
N ALA A 16 -8.46 12.23 -10.05
CA ALA A 16 -7.82 11.39 -11.05
C ALA A 16 -7.82 12.01 -12.46
N GLY A 17 -8.65 13.05 -12.69
CA GLY A 17 -8.87 13.64 -14.01
C GLY A 17 -9.50 12.67 -15.00
N VAL A 18 -10.50 11.90 -14.56
CA VAL A 18 -11.31 10.98 -15.39
C VAL A 18 -12.79 11.25 -15.16
N ALA A 19 -13.66 10.73 -16.04
CA ALA A 19 -15.10 10.83 -15.82
C ALA A 19 -15.59 9.82 -14.77
N PRO A 20 -16.64 10.12 -13.98
CA PRO A 20 -17.27 9.18 -13.05
C PRO A 20 -17.70 7.85 -13.71
N ARG A 21 -18.15 7.92 -14.97
CA ARG A 21 -18.51 6.75 -15.78
C ARG A 21 -17.30 5.82 -16.02
N THR A 22 -16.11 6.40 -16.23
CA THR A 22 -14.87 5.66 -16.43
C THR A 22 -14.46 4.91 -15.16
N VAL A 23 -14.61 5.54 -13.99
CA VAL A 23 -14.35 4.88 -12.70
C VAL A 23 -15.23 3.64 -12.55
N ARG A 24 -16.55 3.77 -12.78
CA ARG A 24 -17.49 2.64 -12.72
C ARG A 24 -17.13 1.53 -13.71
N TYR A 25 -16.77 1.92 -14.92
CA TYR A 25 -16.31 0.99 -15.95
C TYR A 25 -15.08 0.20 -15.51
N TYR A 26 -14.08 0.85 -14.90
CA TYR A 26 -12.88 0.17 -14.39
C TYR A 26 -13.16 -0.72 -13.18
N VAL A 27 -14.10 -0.36 -12.31
CA VAL A 27 -14.56 -1.26 -11.24
C VAL A 27 -15.23 -2.51 -11.83
N GLN A 28 -16.15 -2.35 -12.79
CA GLN A 28 -16.84 -3.47 -13.43
C GLN A 28 -15.89 -4.42 -14.17
N ARG A 29 -14.85 -3.85 -14.77
CA ARG A 29 -13.78 -4.56 -15.47
C ARG A 29 -12.76 -5.25 -14.53
N GLY A 30 -12.77 -4.94 -13.23
CA GLY A 30 -11.78 -5.41 -12.27
C GLY A 30 -10.41 -4.72 -12.33
N LEU A 31 -10.30 -3.57 -13.01
CA LEU A 31 -9.09 -2.72 -12.96
C LEU A 31 -8.97 -1.94 -11.65
N LEU A 32 -10.09 -1.73 -10.98
CA LEU A 32 -10.15 -1.13 -9.66
C LEU A 32 -10.76 -2.14 -8.68
N PRO A 33 -10.32 -2.13 -7.41
CA PRO A 33 -10.93 -2.94 -6.39
C PRO A 33 -12.38 -2.48 -6.20
N ALA A 34 -13.24 -3.40 -5.77
CA ALA A 34 -14.62 -3.03 -5.45
C ALA A 34 -14.60 -2.04 -4.27
N PRO A 35 -15.28 -0.89 -4.40
CA PRO A 35 -15.39 0.04 -3.28
C PRO A 35 -16.26 -0.54 -2.18
N GLU A 36 -16.20 0.07 -0.99
CA GLU A 36 -17.17 -0.22 0.06
C GLU A 36 -18.55 0.26 -0.39
N PHE A 37 -19.36 -0.66 -0.92
CA PHE A 37 -20.65 -0.34 -1.48
C PHE A 37 -21.69 -0.09 -0.36
N ARG A 38 -22.11 1.17 -0.21
CA ARG A 38 -23.21 1.57 0.69
C ARG A 38 -24.26 2.42 -0.04
N GLY A 39 -24.55 2.08 -1.30
CA GLY A 39 -25.50 2.83 -2.13
C GLY A 39 -25.05 4.28 -2.32
N LYS A 40 -25.82 5.24 -1.80
CA LYS A 40 -25.48 6.68 -1.83
C LYS A 40 -24.22 7.01 -1.02
N ASP A 41 -23.86 6.15 -0.07
CA ASP A 41 -22.69 6.30 0.78
C ASP A 41 -21.48 5.49 0.34
N THR A 42 -21.49 5.03 -0.92
CA THR A 42 -20.30 4.40 -1.52
C THR A 42 -19.12 5.35 -1.45
N SER A 43 -18.00 4.85 -0.92
CA SER A 43 -16.78 5.62 -0.73
C SER A 43 -15.58 4.87 -1.30
N TYR A 44 -14.58 5.64 -1.73
CA TYR A 44 -13.38 5.16 -2.38
C TYR A 44 -12.17 5.56 -1.56
N GLY A 45 -11.31 4.61 -1.20
CA GLY A 45 -10.05 4.91 -0.51
C GLY A 45 -8.93 5.41 -1.42
N ARG A 46 -7.83 5.85 -0.82
CA ARG A 46 -6.59 6.28 -1.50
C ARG A 46 -6.08 5.31 -2.57
N GLU A 47 -6.21 4.01 -2.35
CA GLU A 47 -5.80 2.97 -3.30
C GLU A 47 -6.48 3.12 -4.68
N HIS A 48 -7.76 3.53 -4.70
CA HIS A 48 -8.48 3.77 -5.96
C HIS A 48 -7.87 4.94 -6.74
N LEU A 49 -7.52 6.01 -6.03
CA LEU A 49 -6.95 7.21 -6.64
C LEU A 49 -5.58 6.90 -7.26
N VAL A 50 -4.74 6.18 -6.52
CA VAL A 50 -3.41 5.77 -6.97
C VAL A 50 -3.52 4.86 -8.19
N ARG A 51 -4.40 3.85 -8.17
CA ARG A 51 -4.64 2.97 -9.32
C ARG A 51 -5.13 3.75 -10.55
N LEU A 52 -6.06 4.69 -10.39
CA LEU A 52 -6.54 5.53 -11.48
C LEU A 52 -5.41 6.35 -12.14
N ARG A 53 -4.53 6.93 -11.33
CA ARG A 53 -3.35 7.67 -11.83
C ARG A 53 -2.38 6.74 -12.55
N ALA A 54 -2.13 5.55 -12.02
CA ALA A 54 -1.29 4.55 -12.67
C ALA A 54 -1.87 4.10 -14.03
N ILE A 55 -3.18 3.85 -14.11
CA ILE A 55 -3.87 3.50 -15.36
C ILE A 55 -3.64 4.59 -16.41
N LYS A 56 -3.77 5.87 -16.04
CA LYS A 56 -3.56 7.00 -16.94
C LYS A 56 -2.12 7.06 -17.48
N VAL A 57 -1.12 6.85 -16.62
CA VAL A 57 0.29 6.79 -17.03
C VAL A 57 0.53 5.64 -18.01
N LEU A 58 -0.01 4.46 -17.73
CA LEU A 58 0.18 3.29 -18.60
C LEU A 58 -0.56 3.44 -19.94
N GLN A 59 -1.72 4.10 -19.97
CA GLN A 59 -2.43 4.46 -21.19
C GLN A 59 -1.65 5.46 -22.04
N GLN A 60 -1.00 6.44 -21.42
CA GLN A 60 -0.12 7.39 -22.11
C GLN A 60 1.10 6.69 -22.72
N ALA A 61 1.54 5.58 -22.13
CA ALA A 61 2.55 4.68 -22.70
C ALA A 61 1.99 3.71 -23.77
N HIS A 62 0.73 3.89 -24.20
CA HIS A 62 0.05 3.09 -25.23
C HIS A 62 -0.16 1.61 -24.88
N LEU A 63 -0.20 1.25 -23.59
CA LEU A 63 -0.54 -0.11 -23.19
C LEU A 63 -2.05 -0.37 -23.37
N PRO A 64 -2.45 -1.56 -23.87
CA PRO A 64 -3.86 -1.94 -23.94
C PRO A 64 -4.41 -2.21 -22.54
N LEU A 65 -5.71 -2.00 -22.36
CA LEU A 65 -6.37 -2.13 -21.04
C LEU A 65 -6.21 -3.51 -20.39
N GLU A 66 -6.18 -4.59 -21.17
CA GLU A 66 -5.95 -5.95 -20.65
C GLU A 66 -4.57 -6.10 -20.02
N GLU A 67 -3.55 -5.55 -20.66
CA GLU A 67 -2.17 -5.57 -20.16
C GLU A 67 -2.03 -4.72 -18.89
N ILE A 68 -2.71 -3.56 -18.88
CA ILE A 68 -2.78 -2.69 -17.70
C ILE A 68 -3.42 -3.45 -16.53
N GLN A 69 -4.52 -4.14 -16.78
CA GLN A 69 -5.22 -4.93 -15.78
C GLN A 69 -4.33 -6.04 -15.22
N ALA A 70 -3.69 -6.83 -16.08
CA ALA A 70 -2.79 -7.90 -15.67
C ALA A 70 -1.62 -7.38 -14.81
N ARG A 71 -1.04 -6.24 -15.23
CA ARG A 71 0.07 -5.60 -14.51
C ARG A 71 -0.34 -5.08 -13.15
N LEU A 72 -1.52 -4.46 -13.03
CA LEU A 72 -1.99 -3.90 -11.76
C LEU A 72 -2.55 -4.94 -10.80
N ALA A 73 -3.02 -6.08 -11.30
CA ALA A 73 -3.57 -7.16 -10.47
C ALA A 73 -2.49 -7.82 -9.58
N GLY A 74 -1.25 -7.94 -10.08
CA GLY A 74 -0.12 -8.50 -9.34
C GLY A 74 0.74 -7.47 -8.59
N ALA A 75 0.47 -6.18 -8.76
CA ALA A 75 1.30 -5.11 -8.20
C ALA A 75 0.85 -4.73 -6.78
N GLY A 76 1.82 -4.63 -5.87
CA GLY A 76 1.59 -4.04 -4.54
C GLY A 76 1.35 -2.53 -4.62
N LEU A 77 0.73 -1.94 -3.58
CA LEU A 77 0.38 -0.52 -3.57
C LEU A 77 1.60 0.39 -3.86
N ASP A 78 2.77 0.09 -3.29
CA ASP A 78 4.01 0.85 -3.51
C ASP A 78 4.47 0.84 -4.98
N GLU A 79 4.26 -0.27 -5.69
CA GLU A 79 4.56 -0.36 -7.12
C GLU A 79 3.58 0.49 -7.93
N ILE A 80 2.29 0.41 -7.60
CA ILE A 80 1.25 1.20 -8.25
C ILE A 80 1.50 2.71 -8.01
N GLU A 81 1.94 3.10 -6.81
CA GLU A 81 2.35 4.48 -6.50
C GLU A 81 3.52 4.95 -7.36
N ARG A 82 4.54 4.09 -7.56
CA ARG A 82 5.67 4.41 -8.44
C ARG A 82 5.22 4.58 -9.90
N ILE A 83 4.37 3.69 -10.40
CA ILE A 83 3.79 3.80 -11.74
C ILE A 83 2.99 5.10 -11.86
N ALA A 84 2.15 5.42 -10.87
CA ALA A 84 1.37 6.65 -10.84
C ALA A 84 2.24 7.91 -10.81
N ALA A 85 3.42 7.86 -10.19
CA ALA A 85 4.40 8.94 -10.21
C ALA A 85 5.18 9.07 -11.52
N GLY A 86 4.98 8.16 -12.49
CA GLY A 86 5.71 8.14 -13.76
C GLY A 86 7.14 7.64 -13.65
N ALA A 87 7.51 6.97 -12.55
CA ALA A 87 8.84 6.38 -12.42
C ALA A 87 8.98 5.19 -13.37
N PRO A 88 10.09 5.07 -14.12
CA PRO A 88 10.33 3.92 -14.98
C PRO A 88 10.31 2.63 -14.15
N PRO A 89 9.85 1.49 -14.71
CA PRO A 89 9.85 0.24 -13.98
C PRO A 89 11.28 -0.07 -13.55
N ALA A 90 11.52 -0.09 -12.24
CA ALA A 90 12.72 -0.72 -11.72
C ALA A 90 12.68 -2.17 -12.26
N ALA A 91 13.68 -2.52 -13.07
CA ALA A 91 13.81 -3.83 -13.67
C ALA A 91 13.52 -4.93 -12.63
N LYS A 92 12.73 -5.91 -13.02
CA LYS A 92 12.13 -6.95 -12.16
C LYS A 92 13.11 -7.48 -11.09
N ALA A 93 12.77 -7.30 -9.82
CA ALA A 93 12.99 -8.34 -8.82
C ALA A 93 11.76 -9.25 -8.87
N GLY A 94 11.97 -10.54 -9.17
CA GLY A 94 10.97 -11.47 -9.64
C GLY A 94 9.79 -11.76 -8.72
N THR A 95 8.74 -12.29 -9.33
CA THR A 95 7.53 -12.82 -8.73
C THR A 95 7.77 -14.21 -8.13
N CYS A 96 7.43 -14.38 -6.87
CA CYS A 96 6.91 -15.59 -6.19
C CYS A 96 6.59 -15.15 -4.75
N ALA A 97 5.58 -15.58 -4.02
CA ALA A 97 4.51 -16.55 -4.16
C ALA A 97 3.44 -16.13 -3.13
N GLY A 98 2.21 -16.61 -3.26
CA GLY A 98 1.36 -16.82 -2.10
C GLY A 98 1.14 -18.33 -1.95
N PRO A 99 0.91 -18.89 -0.74
CA PRO A 99 0.89 -18.26 0.58
C PRO A 99 1.94 -18.85 1.55
N ALA A 100 2.12 -18.16 2.69
CA ALA A 100 2.73 -18.63 3.94
C ALA A 100 4.28 -18.73 4.04
N GLU A 101 4.74 -18.23 5.20
CA GLU A 101 5.98 -18.53 5.93
C GLU A 101 7.33 -17.94 5.49
N ALA A 102 7.78 -16.99 6.33
CA ALA A 102 9.08 -16.90 7.02
C ALA A 102 10.41 -17.09 6.25
N ALA A 103 11.32 -16.17 6.60
CA ALA A 103 12.79 -16.27 6.55
C ALA A 103 13.55 -15.68 5.33
N ALA A 104 14.14 -14.51 5.60
CA ALA A 104 15.57 -14.18 5.44
C ALA A 104 16.25 -13.97 4.06
N ALA A 105 16.61 -12.68 3.81
CA ALA A 105 17.90 -12.11 3.31
C ALA A 105 18.46 -12.49 1.90
N SER A 106 19.14 -11.66 1.08
CA SER A 106 19.62 -10.25 1.01
C SER A 106 20.35 -10.03 -0.36
N THR A 107 20.13 -8.96 -1.18
CA THR A 107 20.93 -7.67 -1.33
C THR A 107 22.05 -7.75 -2.42
N PRO A 108 22.49 -6.70 -3.20
CA PRO A 108 22.79 -5.32 -2.77
C PRO A 108 22.61 -4.07 -3.70
N ALA A 109 22.41 -2.91 -3.05
CA ALA A 109 22.97 -1.56 -3.32
C ALA A 109 21.98 -0.48 -2.80
N ALA A 110 22.30 0.52 -1.98
CA ALA A 110 23.54 1.04 -1.42
C ALA A 110 23.23 1.72 -0.06
N GLY A 111 24.16 1.65 0.89
CA GLY A 111 24.27 2.58 2.03
C GLY A 111 23.29 2.40 3.21
N ALA A 112 23.41 1.31 3.96
CA ALA A 112 22.92 1.27 5.35
C ALA A 112 24.06 0.81 6.28
N PRO A 113 24.25 1.43 7.45
CA PRO A 113 25.35 1.09 8.36
C PRO A 113 25.23 -0.36 8.83
N ARG A 114 26.34 -1.09 8.74
CA ARG A 114 26.52 -2.40 9.36
C ARG A 114 26.29 -2.25 10.86
N GLY A 115 25.24 -2.88 11.38
CA GLY A 115 24.90 -2.85 12.81
C GLY A 115 23.48 -2.39 13.16
N ALA A 116 22.53 -2.42 12.21
CA ALA A 116 21.12 -2.14 12.52
C ALA A 116 20.57 -3.17 13.52
N ARG A 117 20.66 -2.82 14.81
CA ARG A 117 20.08 -3.55 15.94
C ARG A 117 18.56 -3.44 15.83
N TRP A 118 17.85 -4.54 15.69
CA TRP A 118 16.40 -4.54 15.70
C TRP A 118 15.90 -4.55 17.15
N GLU A 119 14.96 -3.68 17.45
CA GLU A 119 14.26 -3.62 18.72
C GLU A 119 12.87 -4.24 18.54
N ARG A 120 12.55 -5.21 19.39
CA ARG A 120 11.27 -5.91 19.38
C ARG A 120 10.38 -5.33 20.47
N VAL A 121 9.17 -4.96 20.09
CA VAL A 121 8.14 -4.46 20.98
C VAL A 121 6.91 -5.34 20.81
N GLU A 122 6.47 -6.03 21.86
CA GLU A 122 5.21 -6.78 21.85
C GLU A 122 4.05 -5.80 22.01
N ILE A 123 3.14 -5.78 21.05
CA ILE A 123 2.03 -4.83 20.97
C ILE A 123 0.74 -5.45 21.54
N ALA A 124 0.53 -6.74 21.33
CA ALA A 124 -0.60 -7.52 21.84
C ALA A 124 -0.24 -9.03 21.83
N ASP A 125 -1.12 -9.89 22.36
CA ASP A 125 -0.93 -11.34 22.35
C ASP A 125 -0.67 -11.87 20.91
N GLY A 126 0.52 -12.43 20.70
CA GLY A 126 0.99 -12.92 19.42
C GLY A 126 1.31 -11.85 18.36
N VAL A 127 1.30 -10.57 18.72
CA VAL A 127 1.54 -9.45 17.80
C VAL A 127 2.79 -8.67 18.24
N GLU A 128 3.83 -8.73 17.42
CA GLU A 128 5.10 -8.04 17.64
C GLU A 128 5.36 -6.97 16.57
N LEU A 129 5.97 -5.87 16.98
CA LEU A 129 6.52 -4.85 16.11
C LEU A 129 8.05 -4.87 16.21
N HIS A 130 8.73 -4.94 15.06
CA HIS A 130 10.18 -4.83 14.99
C HIS A 130 10.57 -3.50 14.35
N VAL A 131 11.36 -2.71 15.07
CA VAL A 131 11.85 -1.42 14.60
C VAL A 131 13.36 -1.48 14.49
N ARG A 132 13.93 -1.00 13.38
CA ARG A 132 15.38 -0.88 13.27
C ARG A 132 15.89 0.20 14.21
N GLY A 133 17.01 -0.05 14.88
CA GLY A 133 17.67 0.93 15.75
C GLY A 133 18.20 2.14 14.99
N ASP A 134 18.49 2.00 13.70
CA ASP A 134 18.82 3.10 12.78
C ASP A 134 17.59 3.66 12.05
N ALA A 135 16.37 3.28 12.46
CA ALA A 135 15.15 3.76 11.80
C ALA A 135 15.03 5.29 11.91
N PRO A 136 14.65 5.97 10.82
CA PRO A 136 14.47 7.41 10.82
C PRO A 136 13.35 7.82 11.78
N GLU A 137 13.39 9.05 12.27
CA GLU A 137 12.52 9.56 13.34
C GLU A 137 11.02 9.42 13.04
N ARG A 138 10.65 9.50 11.75
CA ARG A 138 9.28 9.23 11.30
C ARG A 138 8.86 7.79 11.60
N SER A 139 9.71 6.82 11.33
CA SER A 139 9.46 5.39 11.58
C SER A 139 9.41 5.08 13.06
N ARG A 140 10.28 5.73 13.87
CA ARG A 140 10.22 5.63 15.33
C ARG A 140 8.93 6.23 15.90
N ARG A 141 8.48 7.38 15.39
CA ARG A 141 7.18 7.97 15.77
C ARG A 141 6.00 7.07 15.46
N ILE A 142 6.03 6.38 14.32
CA ILE A 142 4.98 5.43 13.95
C ILE A 142 4.96 4.25 14.93
N ALA A 143 6.13 3.73 15.28
CA ALA A 143 6.23 2.65 16.26
C ALA A 143 5.69 3.07 17.63
N LEU A 144 6.05 4.26 18.11
CA LEU A 144 5.56 4.82 19.36
C LEU A 144 4.05 5.10 19.35
N ASP A 145 3.48 5.54 18.21
CA ASP A 145 2.03 5.73 18.07
C ASP A 145 1.29 4.39 18.14
N ILE A 146 1.82 3.37 17.46
CA ILE A 146 1.26 2.01 17.49
C ILE A 146 1.34 1.45 18.91
N GLU A 147 2.51 1.51 19.55
CA GLU A 147 2.70 1.07 20.94
C GLU A 147 1.75 1.82 21.89
N SER A 148 1.72 3.15 21.86
CA SER A 148 0.86 3.95 22.73
C SER A 148 -0.63 3.68 22.52
N ARG A 149 -1.05 3.35 21.31
CA ARG A 149 -2.45 3.14 20.94
C ARG A 149 -2.96 1.76 21.34
N TYR A 150 -2.06 0.79 21.45
CA TYR A 150 -2.37 -0.59 21.77
C TYR A 150 -1.77 -1.05 23.12
N ALA A 151 -1.09 -0.16 23.85
CA ALA A 151 -0.51 -0.41 25.19
C ALA A 151 -1.53 -0.94 26.22
N THR A 152 -2.83 -0.69 26.02
CA THR A 152 -3.92 -1.20 26.86
C THR A 152 -4.37 -2.63 26.52
N LEU A 153 -3.92 -3.19 25.40
CA LEU A 153 -4.22 -4.56 24.95
C LEU A 153 -3.11 -5.57 25.26
N ALA A 154 -1.96 -5.11 25.76
CA ALA A 154 -0.91 -5.99 26.25
C ALA A 154 -1.40 -6.70 27.53
N PRO A 155 -1.54 -8.04 27.53
CA PRO A 155 -1.83 -8.75 28.77
C PRO A 155 -0.67 -8.53 29.73
N LYS A 156 -1.01 -8.13 30.96
CA LYS A 156 -0.06 -8.05 32.09
C LYS A 156 0.51 -9.44 32.34
N GLY A 157 1.73 -9.66 31.82
CA GLY A 157 2.74 -10.58 32.32
C GLY A 157 2.36 -12.06 32.44
N SER A 158 3.23 -12.92 31.94
CA SER A 158 3.60 -14.10 32.72
C SER A 158 5.09 -14.31 32.61
N ARG A 159 5.68 -14.58 33.77
CA ARG A 159 7.10 -14.74 34.09
C ARG A 159 7.81 -15.79 33.24
#